data_AF-A0A8S1C9J6-F1
#
_entry.id   AF-A0A8S1C9J6-F1
#
_cell.length_a   1.000
_cell.length_b   1.000
_cell.length_c   1.000
_cell.angle_alpha   90.00
_cell.angle_beta   90.00
_cell.angle_gamma   90.00
#
_symmetry.space_group_name_H-M   'P 1'
#
loop_
_entity.id
_entity.type
_entity.pdbx_description
1 polymer ?
#
loop_
_entity_poly.entity_id
_entity_poly.type
_entity_poly.pdbx_seq_one_letter_code
_entity_poly.pdbx_strand_id
1 'polypeptide(L)'
;MAKSQEKSLFETGWYKSLRYNVIPPIFVLIFTAAVQWLALLGDNPCPLDLEQCPRLLGSVYAWILTCSYLLWVFVWLWIPDKKFKGPVSPEGEIPEYQDNGFQFYVATCILFCALQFMNPLLSAIIVDNFPEILACLSIVALLLCVWLCISGRIIKGKVQQGASFVYDFYRGCELHPKFLGCDAKQLTVSRLGMSLWQVLILAAFFVGPKQAPEVVSLALQTIYIAKFFWWENGYYTTLDITYDRAGYYLCWGGSVWIPALFPLSQMAYGYGY
;
A
#
# COMPACT_ATOMS: atom_id res chain seq x y z
N MET A 1 8.55 10.48 -39.57
CA MET A 1 7.40 11.41 -39.45
C MET A 1 6.48 11.09 -38.28
N ALA A 2 6.05 9.83 -38.08
CA ALA A 2 5.15 9.45 -36.96
C ALA A 2 5.65 9.84 -35.54
N LYS A 3 6.90 9.54 -35.17
CA LYS A 3 7.50 9.96 -33.87
C LYS A 3 7.58 11.48 -33.64
N SER A 4 7.53 12.27 -34.71
CA SER A 4 7.54 13.75 -34.63
C SER A 4 6.13 14.30 -34.36
N GLN A 5 5.12 13.75 -35.04
CA GLN A 5 3.71 14.07 -34.78
C GLN A 5 3.24 13.59 -33.40
N GLU A 6 3.73 12.44 -32.92
CA GLU A 6 3.40 11.94 -31.58
C GLU A 6 3.95 12.87 -30.48
N LYS A 7 5.20 13.32 -30.63
CA LYS A 7 5.79 14.36 -29.77
C LYS A 7 4.99 15.66 -29.79
N SER A 8 4.48 16.09 -30.96
CA SER A 8 3.70 17.33 -31.05
C SER A 8 2.32 17.23 -30.38
N LEU A 9 1.69 16.05 -30.39
CA LEU A 9 0.43 15.78 -29.69
C LEU A 9 0.61 15.85 -28.16
N PHE A 10 1.67 15.25 -27.62
CA PHE A 10 2.02 15.29 -26.19
C PHE A 10 2.57 16.64 -25.71
N GLU A 11 2.90 17.55 -26.63
CA GLU A 11 3.36 18.91 -26.31
C GLU A 11 2.26 19.98 -26.38
N THR A 12 1.04 19.59 -26.76
CA THR A 12 -0.11 20.50 -26.75
C THR A 12 -0.42 21.02 -25.34
N GLY A 13 -0.74 22.32 -25.23
CA GLY A 13 -1.00 22.97 -23.94
C GLY A 13 -2.15 22.34 -23.14
N TRP A 14 -3.17 21.83 -23.84
CA TRP A 14 -4.30 21.14 -23.20
C TRP A 14 -3.88 19.81 -22.55
N TYR A 15 -3.02 19.02 -23.21
CA TYR A 15 -2.55 17.74 -22.67
C TYR A 15 -1.68 17.96 -21.42
N LYS A 16 -0.79 18.96 -21.46
CA LYS A 16 0.01 19.34 -20.28
C LYS A 16 -0.90 19.77 -19.13
N SER A 17 -1.88 20.62 -19.38
CA SER A 17 -2.83 21.04 -18.34
C SER A 17 -3.60 19.85 -17.76
N LEU A 18 -4.10 18.96 -18.61
CA LEU A 18 -4.80 17.76 -18.19
C LEU A 18 -3.91 16.87 -17.30
N ARG A 19 -2.68 16.59 -17.74
CA ARG A 19 -1.72 15.71 -17.07
C ARG A 19 -1.22 16.26 -15.73
N TYR A 20 -0.94 17.55 -15.65
CA TYR A 20 -0.30 18.14 -14.47
C TYR A 20 -1.28 18.79 -13.48
N ASN A 21 -2.48 19.19 -13.93
CA ASN A 21 -3.42 19.95 -13.09
C ASN A 21 -4.77 19.27 -12.89
N VAL A 22 -5.23 18.42 -13.81
CA VAL A 22 -6.60 17.86 -13.75
C VAL A 22 -6.61 16.41 -13.27
N ILE A 23 -5.84 15.53 -13.91
CA ILE A 23 -5.80 14.09 -13.58
C ILE A 23 -5.33 13.83 -12.13
N PRO A 24 -4.23 14.44 -11.64
CA PRO A 24 -3.73 14.15 -10.30
C PRO A 24 -4.75 14.39 -9.17
N PRO A 25 -5.39 15.58 -9.04
CA PRO A 25 -6.35 15.80 -7.96
C PRO A 25 -7.58 14.89 -8.09
N ILE A 26 -8.07 14.65 -9.30
CA ILE A 26 -9.21 13.76 -9.53
C ILE A 26 -8.89 12.35 -9.06
N PHE A 27 -7.71 11.82 -9.40
CA PHE A 27 -7.32 10.47 -9.00
C PHE A 27 -7.15 10.35 -7.48
N VAL A 28 -6.50 11.32 -6.84
CA VAL A 28 -6.36 11.33 -5.37
C VAL A 28 -7.74 11.29 -4.71
N LEU A 29 -8.65 12.17 -5.11
CA LEU A 29 -9.99 12.25 -4.53
C LEU A 29 -10.83 11.01 -4.80
N ILE A 30 -10.92 10.58 -6.06
CA ILE A 30 -11.77 9.45 -6.46
C ILE A 30 -11.28 8.16 -5.81
N PHE A 31 -9.98 7.83 -5.91
CA PHE A 31 -9.49 6.56 -5.39
C PHE A 31 -9.49 6.52 -3.87
N THR A 32 -9.14 7.62 -3.19
CA THR A 32 -9.19 7.69 -1.73
C THR A 32 -10.64 7.52 -1.24
N ALA A 33 -11.58 8.25 -1.84
CA ALA A 33 -12.99 8.17 -1.45
C ALA A 33 -13.59 6.81 -1.82
N ALA A 34 -13.28 6.27 -3.00
CA ALA A 34 -13.85 5.01 -3.49
C ALA A 34 -13.45 3.83 -2.60
N VAL A 35 -12.19 3.73 -2.18
CA VAL A 35 -11.77 2.63 -1.27
C VAL A 35 -12.56 2.67 0.02
N GLN A 36 -12.66 3.85 0.64
CA GLN A 36 -13.34 3.98 1.92
C GLN A 36 -14.86 3.78 1.80
N TRP A 37 -15.44 4.32 0.74
CA TRP A 37 -16.87 4.17 0.44
C TRP A 37 -17.23 2.70 0.17
N LEU A 38 -16.45 2.00 -0.64
CA LEU A 38 -16.68 0.59 -0.95
C LEU A 38 -16.50 -0.30 0.28
N ALA A 39 -15.50 -0.01 1.12
CA ALA A 39 -15.29 -0.75 2.36
C ALA A 39 -16.48 -0.61 3.33
N LEU A 40 -17.02 0.61 3.45
CA LEU A 40 -18.19 0.86 4.29
C LEU A 40 -19.48 0.25 3.73
N LEU A 41 -19.70 0.33 2.41
CA LEU A 41 -20.84 -0.31 1.75
C LEU A 41 -20.80 -1.84 1.89
N GLY A 42 -19.61 -2.44 1.84
CA GLY A 42 -19.43 -3.88 2.00
C GLY A 42 -19.75 -4.38 3.41
N ASP A 43 -19.56 -3.52 4.42
CA ASP A 43 -19.84 -3.83 5.82
C ASP A 43 -21.33 -3.63 6.17
N ASN A 44 -21.95 -2.55 5.68
CA ASN A 44 -23.38 -2.29 5.86
C ASN A 44 -23.96 -1.65 4.59
N PRO A 45 -25.01 -2.24 3.97
CA PRO A 45 -25.60 -1.72 2.73
C PRO A 45 -26.46 -0.45 2.93
N CYS A 46 -26.51 0.12 4.14
CA CYS A 46 -27.20 1.38 4.39
C CYS A 46 -26.46 2.56 3.75
N PRO A 47 -27.18 3.59 3.27
CA PRO A 47 -26.53 4.81 2.79
C PRO A 47 -25.68 5.45 3.90
N LEU A 48 -24.61 6.14 3.50
CA LEU A 48 -23.67 6.81 4.39
C LEU A 48 -24.37 7.93 5.17
N ASP A 49 -24.88 7.58 6.35
CA ASP A 49 -25.42 8.54 7.31
C ASP A 49 -24.28 9.30 8.02
N LEU A 50 -24.55 10.54 8.44
CA LEU A 50 -23.59 11.38 9.16
C LEU A 50 -23.04 10.72 10.44
N GLU A 51 -23.77 9.74 10.99
CA GLU A 51 -23.33 8.97 12.16
C GLU A 51 -22.17 8.01 11.86
N GLN A 52 -21.95 7.64 10.59
CA GLN A 52 -20.83 6.79 10.18
C GLN A 52 -19.56 7.59 9.85
N CYS A 53 -19.62 8.92 9.80
CA CYS A 53 -18.46 9.78 9.55
C CYS A 53 -17.27 9.52 10.51
N PRO A 54 -17.46 9.24 11.81
CA PRO A 54 -16.36 8.88 12.70
C PRO A 54 -15.60 7.61 12.28
N ARG A 55 -16.26 6.66 11.60
CA ARG A 55 -15.60 5.44 11.09
C ARG A 55 -14.56 5.74 10.00
N LEU A 56 -14.69 6.88 9.32
CA LEU A 56 -13.70 7.37 8.35
C LEU A 56 -12.37 7.80 9.00
N LEU A 57 -12.36 8.00 10.32
CA LEU A 57 -11.15 8.32 11.08
C LEU A 57 -10.55 7.08 11.78
N GLY A 58 -11.30 5.98 11.78
CA GLY A 58 -10.98 4.71 12.44
C GLY A 58 -11.23 4.73 13.95
N SER A 59 -11.65 3.58 14.51
CA SER A 59 -11.76 3.40 15.96
C SER A 59 -10.41 3.26 16.64
N VAL A 60 -10.44 3.32 17.97
CA VAL A 60 -9.28 3.03 18.83
C VAL A 60 -8.71 1.64 18.54
N TYR A 61 -9.56 0.63 18.32
CA TYR A 61 -9.11 -0.74 18.01
C TYR A 61 -8.40 -0.79 16.66
N ALA A 62 -8.95 -0.16 15.63
CA ALA A 62 -8.33 -0.08 14.31
C ALA A 62 -6.97 0.62 14.35
N TRP A 63 -6.85 1.71 15.13
CA TRP A 63 -5.56 2.39 15.35
C TRP A 63 -4.55 1.52 16.09
N ILE A 64 -4.96 0.78 17.13
CA ILE A 64 -4.06 -0.13 17.85
C ILE A 64 -3.54 -1.22 16.91
N LEU A 65 -4.41 -1.83 16.10
CA LEU A 65 -4.01 -2.85 15.12
C LEU A 65 -3.08 -2.28 14.05
N THR A 66 -3.43 -1.12 13.49
CA THR A 66 -2.62 -0.45 12.45
C THR A 66 -1.25 -0.04 12.99
N CYS A 67 -1.18 0.60 14.15
CA CYS A 67 0.07 1.03 14.76
C CYS A 67 0.94 -0.15 15.21
N SER A 68 0.36 -1.20 15.77
CA SER A 68 1.11 -2.40 16.15
C SER A 68 1.68 -3.12 14.93
N TYR A 69 0.93 -3.19 13.83
CA TYR A 69 1.42 -3.76 12.58
C TYR A 69 2.52 -2.90 11.94
N LEU A 70 2.35 -1.58 11.89
CA LEU A 70 3.39 -0.68 11.41
C LEU A 70 4.67 -0.78 12.24
N LEU A 71 4.54 -0.90 13.57
CA LEU A 71 5.68 -1.12 14.46
C LEU A 71 6.40 -2.43 14.12
N TRP A 72 5.66 -3.51 13.90
CA TRP A 72 6.22 -4.80 13.46
C TRP A 72 7.02 -4.65 12.16
N VAL A 73 6.46 -3.95 11.17
CA VAL A 73 7.13 -3.65 9.90
C VAL A 73 8.42 -2.85 10.11
N PHE A 74 8.38 -1.78 10.91
CA PHE A 74 9.55 -0.94 11.17
C PHE A 74 10.66 -1.70 11.90
N VAL A 75 10.30 -2.52 12.91
CA VAL A 75 11.27 -3.35 13.63
C VAL A 75 12.03 -4.24 12.65
N TRP A 76 11.34 -4.92 11.73
CA TRP A 76 11.98 -5.77 10.74
C TRP A 76 12.83 -5.01 9.72
N LEU A 77 12.48 -3.78 9.38
CA LEU A 77 13.31 -2.93 8.51
C LEU A 77 14.54 -2.35 9.22
N TRP A 78 14.49 -2.23 10.54
CA TRP A 78 15.61 -1.75 11.36
C TRP A 78 16.55 -2.85 11.82
N ILE A 79 16.09 -4.10 11.87
CA ILE A 79 16.97 -5.25 12.13
C ILE A 79 18.05 -5.29 11.03
N PRO A 80 19.33 -5.16 11.39
CA PRO A 80 20.41 -5.24 10.41
C PRO A 80 20.47 -6.64 9.81
N ASP A 81 20.30 -6.74 8.50
CA ASP A 81 20.52 -7.97 7.74
C ASP A 81 21.33 -7.66 6.48
N LYS A 82 21.50 -8.67 5.62
CA LYS A 82 22.06 -8.52 4.29
C LYS A 82 21.30 -7.43 3.54
N LYS A 83 22.07 -6.58 2.88
CA LYS A 83 21.52 -5.54 2.03
C LYS A 83 21.62 -5.96 0.57
N PHE A 84 20.54 -5.78 -0.17
CA PHE A 84 20.52 -5.89 -1.61
C PHE A 84 20.74 -4.51 -2.24
N LYS A 85 21.62 -4.43 -3.23
CA LYS A 85 21.83 -3.20 -4.02
C LYS A 85 20.99 -3.27 -5.28
N GLY A 86 20.05 -2.35 -5.41
CA GLY A 86 19.25 -2.22 -6.62
C GLY A 86 20.06 -1.75 -7.83
N PRO A 87 19.42 -1.70 -9.01
CA PRO A 87 20.07 -1.19 -10.22
C PRO A 87 20.36 0.30 -10.09
N VAL A 88 21.34 0.78 -10.86
CA VAL A 88 21.69 2.21 -10.91
C VAL A 88 20.48 2.98 -11.45
N SER A 89 19.97 3.91 -10.64
CA SER A 89 18.85 4.76 -11.06
C SER A 89 19.25 5.72 -12.18
N PRO A 90 18.28 6.26 -12.94
CA PRO A 90 18.55 7.34 -13.89
C PRO A 90 19.20 8.60 -13.26
N GLU A 91 19.06 8.77 -11.95
CA GLU A 91 19.67 9.85 -11.18
C GLU A 91 21.09 9.50 -10.66
N GLY A 92 21.60 8.30 -10.97
CA GLY A 92 22.94 7.83 -10.57
C GLY A 92 23.02 7.27 -9.14
N GLU A 93 21.92 7.31 -8.37
CA GLU A 93 21.83 6.73 -7.04
C GLU A 93 21.69 5.20 -7.13
N ILE A 94 22.35 4.47 -6.23
CA ILE A 94 22.22 3.01 -6.07
C ILE A 94 21.41 2.76 -4.78
N PRO A 95 20.12 2.40 -4.87
CA PRO A 95 19.31 2.16 -3.69
C PRO A 95 19.76 0.88 -2.97
N GLU A 96 19.70 0.92 -1.63
CA GLU A 96 19.97 -0.24 -0.77
C GLU A 96 18.69 -0.67 -0.07
N TYR A 97 18.39 -1.96 -0.11
CA TYR A 97 17.20 -2.58 0.48
C TYR A 97 17.60 -3.65 1.50
N GLN A 98 16.77 -3.85 2.51
CA GLN A 98 16.95 -4.97 3.45
C GLN A 98 16.50 -6.30 2.81
N ASP A 99 17.39 -7.28 2.70
CA ASP A 99 17.13 -8.60 2.09
C ASP A 99 16.68 -9.63 3.14
N ASN A 100 15.62 -9.28 3.87
CA ASN A 100 15.04 -10.09 4.93
C ASN A 100 13.56 -10.40 4.72
N GLY A 101 13.04 -10.20 3.51
CA GLY A 101 11.59 -10.27 3.25
C GLY A 101 10.97 -11.63 3.47
N PHE A 102 11.64 -12.69 3.06
CA PHE A 102 11.12 -14.03 3.27
C PHE A 102 11.08 -14.41 4.76
N GLN A 103 12.10 -14.02 5.53
CA GLN A 103 12.11 -14.21 6.98
C GLN A 103 11.00 -13.41 7.66
N PHE A 104 10.85 -12.14 7.29
CA PHE A 104 9.77 -11.27 7.75
C PHE A 104 8.39 -11.86 7.44
N TYR A 105 8.18 -12.37 6.22
CA TYR A 105 6.92 -12.98 5.80
C TYR A 105 6.59 -14.22 6.65
N VAL A 106 7.53 -15.16 6.76
CA VAL A 106 7.34 -16.38 7.56
C VAL A 106 7.09 -16.02 9.02
N ALA A 107 7.85 -15.09 9.59
CA ALA A 107 7.65 -14.62 10.96
C ALA A 107 6.28 -13.96 11.16
N THR A 108 5.82 -13.18 10.19
CA THR A 108 4.49 -12.54 10.22
C THR A 108 3.38 -13.59 10.20
N CYS A 109 3.47 -14.61 9.34
CA CYS A 109 2.51 -15.72 9.32
C CYS A 109 2.49 -16.52 10.62
N ILE A 110 3.67 -16.87 11.15
CA ILE A 110 3.78 -17.60 12.42
C ILE A 110 3.22 -16.76 13.58
N LEU A 111 3.59 -15.48 13.66
CA LEU A 111 3.10 -14.59 14.70
C LEU A 111 1.58 -14.44 14.63
N PHE A 112 1.03 -14.23 13.44
CA PHE A 112 -0.42 -14.13 13.26
C PHE A 112 -1.14 -15.40 13.72
N CYS A 113 -0.69 -16.58 13.26
CA CYS A 113 -1.29 -17.86 13.67
C CYS A 113 -1.16 -18.12 15.18
N ALA A 114 -0.02 -17.75 15.79
CA ALA A 114 0.17 -17.86 17.24
C ALA A 114 -0.79 -16.95 18.01
N LEU A 115 -0.92 -15.69 17.59
CA LEU A 115 -1.86 -14.74 18.21
C LEU A 115 -3.31 -15.18 18.03
N GLN A 116 -3.68 -15.71 16.87
CA GLN A 116 -5.01 -16.28 16.61
C GLN A 116 -5.30 -17.50 17.50
N PHE A 117 -4.29 -18.36 17.73
CA PHE A 117 -4.43 -19.50 18.63
C PHE A 117 -4.60 -19.06 20.09
N MET A 118 -3.90 -18.01 20.52
CA MET A 118 -4.02 -17.45 21.86
C MET A 118 -5.31 -16.66 22.07
N ASN A 119 -5.79 -15.97 21.04
CA ASN A 119 -7.03 -15.21 21.05
C ASN A 119 -7.87 -15.54 19.80
N PRO A 120 -8.79 -16.51 19.90
CA PRO A 120 -9.65 -16.90 18.77
C PRO A 120 -10.51 -15.77 18.20
N LEU A 121 -10.76 -14.70 18.95
CA LEU A 121 -11.53 -13.54 18.50
C LEU A 121 -10.73 -12.56 17.65
N LEU A 122 -9.40 -12.70 17.56
CA LEU A 122 -8.55 -11.74 16.84
C LEU A 122 -8.98 -11.57 15.38
N SER A 123 -9.21 -12.67 14.67
CA SER A 123 -9.63 -12.62 13.27
C SER A 123 -11.01 -11.99 13.08
N ALA A 124 -11.95 -12.23 14.00
CA ALA A 124 -13.26 -11.57 13.97
C ALA A 124 -13.10 -10.05 14.16
N ILE A 125 -12.30 -9.63 15.15
CA ILE A 125 -12.01 -8.21 15.40
C ILE A 125 -11.41 -7.54 14.15
N ILE A 126 -10.49 -8.20 13.46
CA ILE A 126 -9.87 -7.66 12.24
C ILE A 126 -10.90 -7.51 11.11
N VAL A 127 -11.72 -8.53 10.86
CA VAL A 127 -12.74 -8.50 9.81
C VAL A 127 -13.83 -7.46 10.13
N ASP A 128 -14.33 -7.42 11.35
CA ASP A 128 -15.38 -6.47 11.77
C ASP A 128 -14.90 -5.01 11.71
N ASN A 129 -13.61 -4.76 11.95
CA ASN A 129 -13.03 -3.40 11.92
C ASN A 129 -12.29 -3.10 10.60
N PHE A 130 -12.45 -3.93 9.56
CA PHE A 130 -11.71 -3.79 8.31
C PHE A 130 -11.87 -2.40 7.64
N PRO A 131 -13.07 -1.81 7.53
CA PRO A 131 -13.21 -0.47 6.94
C PRO A 131 -12.47 0.62 7.72
N GLU A 132 -12.39 0.46 9.04
CA GLU A 132 -11.72 1.41 9.92
C GLU A 132 -10.19 1.24 9.88
N ILE A 133 -9.71 0.01 9.76
CA ILE A 133 -8.28 -0.29 9.52
C ILE A 133 -7.83 0.33 8.20
N LEU A 134 -8.63 0.20 7.13
CA LEU A 134 -8.35 0.86 5.85
C LEU A 134 -8.33 2.38 5.99
N ALA A 135 -9.21 2.95 6.80
CA ALA A 135 -9.23 4.39 7.07
C ALA A 135 -7.93 4.84 7.76
N CYS A 136 -7.49 4.12 8.80
CA CYS A 136 -6.22 4.37 9.50
C CYS A 136 -5.03 4.27 8.54
N LEU A 137 -4.96 3.21 7.72
CA LEU A 137 -3.91 3.01 6.72
C LEU A 137 -3.90 4.14 5.68
N SER A 138 -5.07 4.58 5.25
CA SER A 138 -5.22 5.70 4.31
C SER A 138 -4.68 7.00 4.90
N ILE A 139 -5.03 7.31 6.15
CA ILE A 139 -4.49 8.48 6.86
C ILE A 139 -2.97 8.39 6.97
N VAL A 140 -2.42 7.27 7.42
CA VAL A 140 -0.97 7.07 7.55
C VAL A 140 -0.26 7.20 6.20
N ALA A 141 -0.80 6.58 5.15
CA ALA A 141 -0.22 6.63 3.81
C ALA A 141 -0.27 8.04 3.21
N LEU A 142 -1.37 8.78 3.43
CA LEU A 142 -1.48 10.19 3.01
C LEU A 142 -0.46 11.06 3.74
N LEU A 143 -0.31 10.90 5.06
CA LEU A 143 0.69 11.62 5.85
C LEU A 143 2.11 11.31 5.37
N LEU A 144 2.42 10.05 5.07
CA LEU A 144 3.69 9.65 4.46
C LEU A 144 3.89 10.34 3.10
N CYS A 145 2.88 10.36 2.23
CA CYS A 145 2.98 11.00 0.92
C CYS A 145 3.18 12.53 1.03
N VAL A 146 2.53 13.18 2.01
CA VAL A 146 2.76 14.60 2.31
C VAL A 146 4.20 14.82 2.74
N TRP A 147 4.71 13.98 3.65
CA TRP A 147 6.11 14.05 4.08
C TRP A 147 7.09 13.86 2.92
N LEU A 148 6.88 12.86 2.06
CA LEU A 148 7.71 12.60 0.89
C LEU A 148 7.69 13.77 -0.10
N CYS A 149 6.53 14.38 -0.31
CA CYS A 149 6.39 15.57 -1.15
C CYS A 149 7.17 16.76 -0.58
N ILE A 150 7.00 17.05 0.72
CA ILE A 150 7.71 18.14 1.42
C ILE A 150 9.23 17.90 1.38
N SER A 151 9.68 16.69 1.72
CA SER A 151 11.10 16.31 1.71
C SER A 151 11.71 16.50 0.31
N GLY A 152 11.07 15.97 -0.73
CA GLY A 152 11.62 16.07 -2.08
C GLY A 152 11.56 17.50 -2.65
N ARG A 153 10.44 18.20 -2.46
CA ARG A 153 10.18 19.52 -3.06
C ARG A 153 10.88 20.65 -2.31
N ILE A 154 10.73 20.71 -0.99
CA ILE A 154 11.18 21.84 -0.17
C ILE A 154 12.61 21.61 0.32
N ILE A 155 12.91 20.42 0.86
CA ILE A 155 14.22 20.16 1.49
C ILE A 155 15.29 19.93 0.42
N LYS A 156 14.98 19.13 -0.61
CA LYS A 156 15.95 18.72 -1.63
C LYS A 156 15.82 19.45 -2.97
N GLY A 157 14.77 20.24 -3.18
CA GLY A 157 14.54 20.98 -4.42
C GLY A 157 14.38 20.11 -5.68
N LYS A 158 14.09 18.81 -5.54
CA LYS A 158 13.90 17.85 -6.64
C LYS A 158 12.50 18.02 -7.25
N VAL A 159 12.25 19.17 -7.89
CA VAL A 159 10.97 19.53 -8.50
C VAL A 159 11.05 19.42 -10.02
N GLN A 160 10.01 18.84 -10.64
CA GLN A 160 9.90 18.86 -12.09
C GLN A 160 9.47 20.25 -12.57
N GLN A 161 10.19 20.83 -13.54
CA GLN A 161 9.84 22.14 -14.10
C GLN A 161 8.39 22.17 -14.62
N GLY A 162 7.60 23.12 -14.12
CA GLY A 162 6.19 23.28 -14.47
C GLY A 162 5.20 22.39 -13.69
N ALA A 163 5.66 21.61 -12.71
CA ALA A 163 4.79 20.74 -11.91
C ALA A 163 4.08 21.49 -10.76
N SER A 164 2.76 21.27 -10.66
CA SER A 164 1.95 21.71 -9.54
C SER A 164 2.31 20.92 -8.26
N PHE A 165 1.99 21.47 -7.09
CA PHE A 165 2.18 20.76 -5.82
C PHE A 165 1.41 19.44 -5.77
N VAL A 166 0.18 19.44 -6.31
CA VAL A 166 -0.68 18.25 -6.36
C VAL A 166 -0.09 17.18 -7.28
N TYR A 167 0.54 17.57 -8.39
CA TYR A 167 1.23 16.63 -9.26
C TYR A 167 2.42 15.96 -8.57
N ASP A 168 3.23 16.75 -7.87
CA ASP A 168 4.38 16.24 -7.13
C ASP A 168 3.97 15.35 -5.96
N PHE A 169 2.87 15.68 -5.28
CA PHE A 169 2.25 14.80 -4.28
C PHE A 169 1.77 13.49 -4.91
N TYR A 170 1.10 13.56 -6.06
CA TYR A 170 0.56 12.41 -6.76
C TYR A 170 1.65 11.45 -7.26
N ARG A 171 2.61 11.99 -8.03
CA ARG A 171 3.67 11.24 -8.70
C ARG A 171 4.85 10.94 -7.78
N GLY A 172 5.17 11.84 -6.87
CA GLY A 172 6.39 11.80 -6.05
C GLY A 172 7.51 12.67 -6.63
N CYS A 173 8.27 13.30 -5.74
CA CYS A 173 9.41 14.16 -6.08
C CYS A 173 10.71 13.38 -6.25
N GLU A 174 10.91 12.29 -5.50
CA GLU A 174 12.14 11.51 -5.48
C GLU A 174 11.90 10.09 -5.97
N LEU A 175 12.92 9.48 -6.58
CA LEU A 175 12.85 8.08 -6.99
C LEU A 175 13.00 7.12 -5.81
N HIS A 176 13.98 7.36 -4.91
CA HIS A 176 14.26 6.50 -3.76
C HIS A 176 14.33 7.31 -2.45
N PRO A 177 13.24 7.99 -2.04
CA PRO A 177 13.25 8.70 -0.78
C PRO A 177 13.28 7.72 0.40
N LYS A 178 14.00 8.11 1.46
CA LYS A 178 14.05 7.37 2.70
C LYS A 178 13.14 8.00 3.74
N PHE A 179 12.35 7.18 4.42
CA PHE A 179 11.56 7.55 5.59
C PHE A 179 12.08 6.76 6.79
N LEU A 180 12.48 7.45 7.86
CA LEU A 180 13.05 6.82 9.06
C LEU A 180 14.17 5.81 8.76
N GLY A 181 15.06 6.15 7.81
CA GLY A 181 16.17 5.30 7.38
C GLY A 181 15.80 4.16 6.42
N CYS A 182 14.51 3.92 6.17
CA CYS A 182 14.00 2.86 5.30
C CYS A 182 13.61 3.41 3.92
N ASP A 183 13.81 2.64 2.85
CA ASP A 183 13.30 3.02 1.52
C ASP A 183 11.76 3.02 1.53
N ALA A 184 11.16 4.12 1.06
CA ALA A 184 9.71 4.30 1.15
C ALA A 184 8.94 3.28 0.30
N LYS A 185 9.50 2.80 -0.82
CA LYS A 185 8.85 1.82 -1.69
C LYS A 185 8.90 0.43 -1.06
N GLN A 186 10.06 0.07 -0.51
CA GLN A 186 10.19 -1.18 0.24
C GLN A 186 9.23 -1.22 1.44
N LEU A 187 9.13 -0.11 2.18
CA LEU A 187 8.21 0.02 3.31
C LEU A 187 6.75 -0.16 2.90
N THR A 188 6.31 0.57 1.88
CA THR A 188 4.88 0.66 1.53
C THR A 188 4.38 -0.51 0.70
N VAL A 189 5.04 -0.84 -0.40
CA VAL A 189 4.54 -1.85 -1.34
C VAL A 189 4.85 -3.25 -0.82
N SER A 190 6.11 -3.52 -0.48
CA SER A 190 6.53 -4.87 -0.07
C SER A 190 6.17 -5.17 1.38
N ARG A 191 6.68 -4.39 2.33
CA ARG A 191 6.61 -4.73 3.77
C ARG A 191 5.28 -4.41 4.43
N LEU A 192 4.49 -3.49 3.88
CA LEU A 192 3.16 -3.16 4.40
C LEU A 192 2.09 -3.80 3.53
N GLY A 193 2.00 -3.44 2.24
CA GLY A 193 0.95 -3.90 1.34
C GLY A 193 0.88 -5.42 1.18
N MET A 194 1.96 -6.04 0.69
CA MET A 194 1.98 -7.47 0.36
C MET A 194 1.83 -8.38 1.57
N SER A 195 2.43 -8.04 2.70
CA SER A 195 2.28 -8.83 3.93
C SER A 195 0.95 -8.59 4.63
N LEU A 196 0.38 -7.39 4.57
CA LEU A 196 -0.94 -7.14 5.14
C LEU A 196 -2.02 -7.88 4.35
N TRP A 197 -1.87 -7.97 3.02
CA TRP A 197 -2.72 -8.83 2.20
C TRP A 197 -2.73 -10.28 2.73
N GLN A 198 -1.57 -10.86 3.06
CA GLN A 198 -1.49 -12.19 3.66
C GLN A 198 -2.24 -12.28 5.01
N VAL A 199 -2.06 -11.28 5.87
CA VAL A 199 -2.72 -11.25 7.19
C VAL A 199 -4.24 -11.22 7.05
N LEU A 200 -4.75 -10.40 6.12
CA LEU A 200 -6.18 -10.24 5.88
C LEU A 200 -6.83 -11.53 5.35
N ILE A 201 -6.19 -12.22 4.40
CA ILE A 201 -6.73 -13.50 3.90
C ILE A 201 -6.71 -14.61 4.96
N LEU A 202 -5.72 -14.60 5.86
CA LEU A 202 -5.68 -15.52 7.00
C LEU A 202 -6.80 -15.19 8.00
N ALA A 203 -7.00 -13.92 8.34
CA ALA A 203 -8.06 -13.49 9.23
C ALA A 203 -9.44 -13.91 8.71
N ALA A 204 -9.72 -13.62 7.43
CA ALA A 204 -10.96 -14.02 6.80
C ALA A 204 -11.16 -15.55 6.81
N PHE A 205 -10.11 -16.35 6.59
CA PHE A 205 -10.18 -17.80 6.64
C PHE A 205 -10.57 -18.36 8.03
N PHE A 206 -10.07 -17.75 9.10
CA PHE A 206 -10.39 -18.21 10.46
C PHE A 206 -11.87 -17.97 10.81
N VAL A 207 -12.48 -16.91 10.27
CA VAL A 207 -13.89 -16.56 10.49
C VAL A 207 -14.83 -17.29 9.50
N GLY A 208 -14.36 -17.54 8.28
CA GLY A 208 -15.16 -18.10 7.18
C GLY A 208 -15.56 -19.59 7.33
N PRO A 209 -16.45 -20.07 6.44
CA PRO A 209 -17.06 -21.40 6.49
C PRO A 209 -16.14 -22.58 6.14
N LYS A 210 -14.90 -22.32 5.70
CA LYS A 210 -13.86 -23.31 5.35
C LYS A 210 -14.28 -24.27 4.23
N GLN A 211 -15.02 -23.74 3.25
CA GLN A 211 -15.44 -24.50 2.07
C GLN A 211 -14.30 -24.60 1.04
N ALA A 212 -14.42 -25.54 0.09
CA ALA A 212 -13.40 -25.77 -0.92
C ALA A 212 -12.99 -24.50 -1.71
N PRO A 213 -13.91 -23.62 -2.17
CA PRO A 213 -13.54 -22.39 -2.88
C PRO A 213 -12.68 -21.44 -2.03
N GLU A 214 -13.01 -21.32 -0.74
CA GLU A 214 -12.29 -20.48 0.22
C GLU A 214 -10.87 -21.02 0.48
N VAL A 215 -10.74 -22.33 0.67
CA VAL A 215 -9.43 -22.99 0.84
C VAL A 215 -8.57 -22.81 -0.41
N VAL A 216 -9.15 -22.95 -1.61
CA VAL A 216 -8.44 -22.74 -2.87
C VAL A 216 -8.01 -21.29 -3.04
N SER A 217 -8.90 -20.33 -2.74
CA SER A 217 -8.62 -18.90 -2.78
C SER A 217 -7.46 -18.53 -1.85
N LEU A 218 -7.52 -18.98 -0.59
CA LEU A 218 -6.44 -18.78 0.38
C LEU A 218 -5.12 -19.39 -0.11
N ALA A 219 -5.15 -20.63 -0.60
CA ALA A 219 -3.94 -21.34 -1.04
C ALA A 219 -3.27 -20.62 -2.22
N LEU A 220 -4.04 -20.22 -3.24
CA LEU A 220 -3.51 -19.54 -4.42
C LEU A 220 -2.90 -18.18 -4.06
N GLN A 221 -3.59 -17.39 -3.23
CA GLN A 221 -3.08 -16.09 -2.79
C GLN A 221 -1.84 -16.25 -1.90
N THR A 222 -1.85 -17.21 -0.97
CA THR A 222 -0.70 -17.50 -0.10
C THR A 222 0.52 -17.94 -0.92
N ILE A 223 0.35 -18.82 -1.91
CA ILE A 223 1.45 -19.23 -2.82
C ILE A 223 1.99 -18.02 -3.58
N TYR A 224 1.11 -17.15 -4.08
CA TYR A 224 1.51 -15.94 -4.79
C TYR A 224 2.35 -15.01 -3.90
N ILE A 225 1.88 -14.71 -2.69
CA ILE A 225 2.56 -13.80 -1.76
C ILE A 225 3.87 -14.42 -1.26
N ALA A 226 3.88 -15.72 -0.93
CA ALA A 226 5.09 -16.43 -0.53
C ALA A 226 6.16 -16.40 -1.64
N LYS A 227 5.75 -16.62 -2.90
CA LYS A 227 6.66 -16.50 -4.06
C LYS A 227 7.21 -15.08 -4.19
N PHE A 228 6.38 -14.05 -4.00
CA PHE A 228 6.83 -12.66 -4.03
C PHE A 228 7.95 -12.42 -3.00
N PHE A 229 7.76 -12.82 -1.75
CA PHE A 229 8.79 -12.64 -0.71
C PHE A 229 10.02 -13.52 -0.91
N TRP A 230 9.87 -14.72 -1.48
CA TRP A 230 11.00 -15.58 -1.85
C TRP A 230 11.85 -14.95 -2.97
N TRP A 231 11.23 -14.21 -3.89
CA TRP A 231 11.88 -13.53 -5.01
C TRP A 231 11.95 -12.01 -4.83
N GLU A 232 11.98 -11.52 -3.59
CA GLU A 232 11.88 -10.08 -3.33
C GLU A 232 13.01 -9.28 -3.99
N ASN A 233 14.23 -9.83 -4.04
CA ASN A 233 15.36 -9.17 -4.69
C ASN A 233 15.11 -8.85 -6.16
N GLY A 234 14.36 -9.70 -6.87
CA GLY A 234 14.00 -9.44 -8.25
C GLY A 234 12.94 -8.36 -8.40
N TYR A 235 12.06 -8.20 -7.41
CA TYR A 235 11.12 -7.08 -7.34
C TYR A 235 11.84 -5.73 -7.29
N TYR A 236 13.01 -5.63 -6.66
CA TYR A 236 13.79 -4.37 -6.68
C TYR A 236 14.37 -3.98 -8.04
N THR A 237 14.19 -4.82 -9.06
CA THR A 237 14.60 -4.53 -10.44
C THR A 237 13.42 -4.23 -11.37
N THR A 238 12.18 -4.23 -10.84
CA THR A 238 10.98 -3.96 -11.64
C THR A 238 10.74 -2.48 -11.86
N LEU A 239 9.89 -2.17 -12.86
CA LEU A 239 9.67 -0.82 -13.37
C LEU A 239 9.20 0.19 -12.31
N ASP A 240 8.35 -0.24 -11.38
CA ASP A 240 7.83 0.56 -10.27
C ASP A 240 8.95 0.96 -9.28
N ILE A 241 9.93 0.09 -9.09
CA ILE A 241 11.10 0.41 -8.26
C ILE A 241 12.09 1.29 -9.02
N THR A 242 12.35 1.02 -10.29
CA THR A 242 13.45 1.68 -11.03
C THR A 242 13.08 2.98 -11.72
N TYR A 243 11.81 3.20 -12.05
CA TYR A 243 11.38 4.35 -12.86
C TYR A 243 10.27 5.21 -12.22
N ASP A 244 9.37 4.61 -11.45
CA ASP A 244 8.28 5.37 -10.84
C ASP A 244 8.73 6.10 -9.58
N ARG A 245 8.34 7.37 -9.42
CA ARG A 245 8.71 8.13 -8.22
C ARG A 245 7.82 7.73 -7.04
N ALA A 246 8.34 7.88 -5.83
CA ALA A 246 7.60 7.54 -4.62
C ALA A 246 6.69 8.71 -4.22
N GLY A 247 5.44 8.67 -4.70
CA GLY A 247 4.34 9.56 -4.31
C GLY A 247 3.06 8.79 -3.98
N TYR A 248 1.94 9.48 -3.92
CA TYR A 248 0.62 8.89 -3.65
C TYR A 248 0.34 7.66 -4.53
N TYR A 249 0.55 7.77 -5.84
CA TYR A 249 0.24 6.69 -6.78
C TYR A 249 0.85 5.34 -6.36
N LEU A 250 2.11 5.34 -5.92
CA LEU A 250 2.83 4.13 -5.54
C LEU A 250 2.67 3.82 -4.04
N CYS A 251 2.88 4.81 -3.16
CA CYS A 251 2.94 4.60 -1.72
C CYS A 251 1.55 4.39 -1.10
N TRP A 252 0.55 5.17 -1.51
CA TRP A 252 -0.84 4.96 -1.07
C TRP A 252 -1.43 3.73 -1.74
N GLY A 253 -1.13 3.52 -3.04
CA GLY A 253 -1.50 2.29 -3.75
C GLY A 253 -0.98 1.03 -3.06
N GLY A 254 0.31 0.99 -2.72
CA GLY A 254 0.91 -0.13 -1.99
C GLY A 254 0.29 -0.35 -0.61
N SER A 255 0.13 0.72 0.16
CA SER A 255 -0.30 0.63 1.57
C SER A 255 -1.79 0.41 1.78
N VAL A 256 -2.63 0.79 0.81
CA VAL A 256 -4.10 0.84 0.98
C VAL A 256 -4.82 0.08 -0.12
N TRP A 257 -4.46 0.31 -1.39
CA TRP A 257 -5.17 -0.30 -2.52
C TRP A 257 -4.97 -1.82 -2.57
N ILE A 258 -3.73 -2.30 -2.36
CA ILE A 258 -3.42 -3.73 -2.27
C ILE A 258 -4.24 -4.41 -1.16
N PRO A 259 -4.14 -4.00 0.13
CA PRO A 259 -4.91 -4.63 1.20
C PRO A 259 -6.41 -4.40 1.12
N ALA A 260 -6.90 -3.40 0.38
CA ALA A 260 -8.34 -3.20 0.18
C ALA A 260 -8.94 -4.17 -0.85
N LEU A 261 -8.30 -4.34 -2.00
CA LEU A 261 -8.92 -5.02 -3.14
C LEU A 261 -8.46 -6.46 -3.35
N PHE A 262 -7.19 -6.74 -3.08
CA PHE A 262 -6.62 -8.04 -3.41
C PHE A 262 -7.15 -9.16 -2.49
N PRO A 263 -7.39 -8.94 -1.18
CA PRO A 263 -8.03 -9.95 -0.34
C PRO A 263 -9.55 -10.08 -0.56
N LEU A 264 -10.18 -9.27 -1.42
CA LEU A 264 -11.64 -9.16 -1.52
C LEU A 264 -12.34 -10.52 -1.73
N SER A 265 -11.78 -11.38 -2.57
CA SER A 265 -12.33 -12.73 -2.82
C SER A 265 -12.36 -13.60 -1.57
N GLN A 266 -11.42 -13.41 -0.65
CA GLN A 266 -11.37 -14.12 0.62
C GLN A 266 -12.23 -13.42 1.69
N MET A 267 -12.18 -12.10 1.74
CA MET A 267 -12.96 -11.29 2.69
C MET A 267 -14.46 -11.48 2.50
N ALA A 268 -14.93 -11.63 1.25
CA ALA A 268 -16.34 -11.91 0.95
C ALA A 268 -16.86 -13.15 1.71
N TYR A 269 -16.07 -14.24 1.77
CA TYR A 269 -16.43 -15.43 2.54
C TYR A 269 -16.41 -15.18 4.06
N GLY A 270 -15.53 -14.30 4.54
CA GLY A 270 -15.48 -13.89 5.95
C GLY A 270 -16.75 -13.17 6.40
N TYR A 271 -17.41 -12.43 5.50
CA TYR A 271 -18.70 -11.78 5.74
C TYR A 271 -19.91 -12.69 5.46
N GLY A 272 -19.69 -13.94 5.03
CA GLY A 272 -20.76 -14.91 4.78
C GLY A 272 -21.48 -14.77 3.43
N TYR A 273 -20.84 -14.13 2.44
CA TYR A 273 -21.32 -14.08 1.06
C TYR A 273 -20.91 -15.29 0.22
#